data_AF-A0A1M6Z9G8-F1
#
_entry.id   AF-A0A1M6Z9G8-F1
#
_cell.length_a   1.000
_cell.length_b   1.000
_cell.length_c   1.000
_cell.angle_alpha   90.00
_cell.angle_beta   90.00
_cell.angle_gamma   90.00
#
_symmetry.space_group_name_H-M   'P 1'
#
loop_
_entity.id
_entity.type
_entity.pdbx_description
1 polymer ?
#
loop_
_entity_poly.entity_id
_entity_poly.type
_entity_poly.pdbx_seq_one_letter_code
_entity_poly.pdbx_strand_id
1 'polypeptide(L)'
;MFQEMTFRRMCLAVLIAFSASACTDPYYSQELEEIGAKADLSSVSSVDLCDAASYFKYDAPSGEREKAKRLLAVVLERGDISRKDYNSALTGDVELGMTDLAATCAWGLPDEEEEYYISGGRKFTRWTYRYGEYGLDRDTLEFVNDRVVALHAGD
;
A
#
# COMPACT_ATOMS: atom_id res chain seq x y z
N MET A 1 40.44 -20.25 -22.82
CA MET A 1 39.40 -20.79 -21.91
C MET A 1 39.00 -19.86 -20.75
N PHE A 2 39.62 -18.68 -20.57
CA PHE A 2 39.32 -17.75 -19.46
C PHE A 2 38.52 -16.49 -19.87
N GLN A 3 38.28 -16.24 -21.16
CA GLN A 3 37.57 -15.04 -21.64
C GLN A 3 36.05 -15.23 -21.83
N GLU A 4 35.57 -16.45 -22.08
CA GLU A 4 34.12 -16.70 -22.30
C GLU A 4 33.30 -16.75 -21.01
N MET A 5 33.90 -17.11 -19.87
CA MET A 5 33.18 -17.17 -18.59
C MET A 5 32.82 -15.79 -18.04
N THR A 6 33.61 -14.77 -18.35
CA THR A 6 33.41 -13.41 -17.82
C THR A 6 32.24 -12.71 -18.52
N PHE A 7 32.06 -12.94 -19.83
CA PHE A 7 30.96 -12.37 -20.60
C PHE A 7 29.60 -12.99 -20.22
N ARG A 8 29.56 -14.32 -20.03
CA ARG A 8 28.34 -15.02 -19.58
C ARG A 8 27.87 -14.57 -18.20
N ARG A 9 28.80 -14.30 -17.27
CA ARG A 9 28.45 -13.80 -15.93
C ARG A 9 27.95 -12.36 -15.95
N MET A 10 28.51 -11.49 -16.80
CA MET A 10 28.01 -10.12 -16.97
C MET A 10 26.61 -10.09 -17.59
N CYS A 11 26.33 -10.91 -18.60
CA CYS A 11 25.00 -10.97 -19.21
C CYS A 11 23.92 -11.47 -18.23
N LEU A 12 24.27 -12.41 -17.34
CA LEU A 12 23.34 -12.90 -16.31
C LEU A 12 23.08 -11.84 -15.22
N ALA A 13 24.11 -11.10 -14.79
CA ALA A 13 23.96 -10.05 -13.79
C ALA A 13 23.09 -8.88 -14.29
N VAL A 14 23.16 -8.55 -15.59
CA VAL A 14 22.31 -7.51 -16.20
C VAL A 14 20.86 -7.98 -16.36
N LEU A 15 20.63 -9.26 -16.68
CA LEU A 15 19.27 -9.82 -16.75
C LEU A 15 18.60 -9.92 -15.37
N ILE A 16 19.38 -10.19 -14.31
CA ILE A 16 18.89 -10.17 -12.92
C ILE A 16 18.62 -8.72 -12.47
N ALA A 17 19.47 -7.76 -12.85
CA ALA A 17 19.23 -6.36 -12.55
C ALA A 17 17.96 -5.79 -13.23
N PHE A 18 17.63 -6.26 -14.44
CA PHE A 18 16.39 -5.88 -15.14
C PHE A 18 15.13 -6.60 -14.63
N SER A 19 15.27 -7.74 -13.95
CA SER A 19 14.13 -8.44 -13.34
C SER A 19 13.86 -7.99 -11.90
N ALA A 20 14.87 -7.48 -11.18
CA ALA A 20 14.67 -6.84 -9.87
C ALA A 20 13.99 -5.47 -9.97
N SER A 21 14.14 -4.76 -11.10
CA SER A 21 13.45 -3.48 -11.34
C SER A 21 11.97 -3.62 -11.71
N ALA A 22 11.41 -4.84 -11.68
CA ALA A 22 10.00 -5.09 -11.90
C ALA A 22 9.17 -5.16 -10.61
N CYS A 23 9.78 -4.95 -9.43
CA CYS A 23 9.15 -5.27 -8.15
C CYS A 23 8.68 -4.09 -7.31
N THR A 24 9.10 -2.85 -7.59
CA THR A 24 8.52 -1.64 -7.01
C THR A 24 8.76 -0.51 -7.99
N ASP A 25 7.74 0.26 -8.34
CA ASP A 25 7.94 1.49 -9.10
C ASP A 25 8.78 2.45 -8.24
N PRO A 26 10.07 2.70 -8.57
CA PRO A 26 10.96 3.44 -7.69
C PRO A 26 10.48 4.88 -7.46
N TYR A 27 9.65 5.39 -8.38
CA TYR A 27 9.05 6.72 -8.27
C TYR A 27 7.96 6.75 -7.18
N TYR A 28 7.13 5.72 -7.08
CA TYR A 28 6.07 5.62 -6.07
C TYR A 28 6.66 5.56 -4.66
N SER A 29 7.69 4.73 -4.45
CA SER A 29 8.38 4.66 -3.15
C SER A 29 9.03 5.97 -2.73
N GLN A 30 9.52 6.78 -3.69
CA GLN A 30 10.19 8.04 -3.38
C GLN A 30 9.21 9.09 -2.84
N GLU A 31 8.02 9.22 -3.43
CA GLU A 31 7.02 10.19 -2.96
C GLU A 31 6.55 9.87 -1.52
N LEU A 32 6.36 8.57 -1.21
CA LEU A 32 6.00 8.12 0.14
C LEU A 32 7.14 8.35 1.14
N GLU A 33 8.39 8.16 0.72
CA GLU A 33 9.56 8.49 1.52
C GLU A 33 9.66 9.99 1.83
N GLU A 34 9.39 10.84 0.85
CA GLU A 34 9.36 12.30 1.01
C GLU A 34 8.28 12.73 2.00
N ILE A 35 7.07 12.15 1.92
CA ILE A 35 6.00 12.40 2.90
C ILE A 35 6.46 11.98 4.31
N GLY A 36 7.10 10.82 4.44
CA GLY A 36 7.66 10.34 5.72
C GLY A 36 8.80 11.19 6.28
N ALA A 37 9.47 11.98 5.44
CA ALA A 37 10.53 12.88 5.87
C ALA A 37 10.02 14.30 6.22
N LYS A 38 8.83 14.69 5.75
CA LYS A 38 8.26 16.02 6.00
C LYS A 38 7.98 16.26 7.48
N ALA A 39 8.42 17.42 7.97
CA ALA A 39 8.15 17.89 9.33
C ALA A 39 6.75 18.52 9.44
N ASP A 40 6.34 19.29 8.43
CA ASP A 40 4.99 19.86 8.32
C ASP A 40 4.16 19.03 7.33
N LEU A 41 3.06 18.48 7.83
CA LEU A 41 2.15 17.61 7.09
C LEU A 41 0.82 18.31 6.77
N SER A 42 0.65 19.59 7.13
CA SER A 42 -0.61 20.33 6.99
C SER A 42 -1.15 20.38 5.55
N SER A 43 -0.27 20.35 4.55
CA SER A 43 -0.62 20.36 3.12
C SER A 43 -0.77 18.98 2.49
N VAL A 44 -0.44 17.90 3.23
CA VAL A 44 -0.52 16.52 2.73
C VAL A 44 -1.92 15.97 3.01
N SER A 45 -2.54 15.34 2.01
CA SER A 45 -3.88 14.77 2.17
C SER A 45 -3.86 13.57 3.11
N SER A 46 -4.99 13.26 3.74
CA SER A 46 -5.07 12.12 4.66
C SER A 46 -4.95 10.78 3.94
N VAL A 47 -5.31 10.72 2.65
CA VAL A 47 -5.09 9.54 1.80
C VAL A 47 -3.59 9.29 1.64
N ASP A 48 -2.82 10.31 1.23
CA ASP A 48 -1.37 10.17 1.02
C ASP A 48 -0.64 9.87 2.33
N LEU A 49 -1.09 10.45 3.45
CA LEU A 49 -0.56 10.13 4.78
C LEU A 49 -0.79 8.66 5.14
N CYS A 50 -1.97 8.13 4.84
CA CYS A 50 -2.32 6.75 5.12
C CYS A 50 -1.60 5.76 4.21
N ASP A 51 -1.46 6.11 2.93
CA ASP A 51 -0.69 5.31 1.99
C ASP A 51 0.79 5.25 2.37
N ALA A 52 1.41 6.40 2.67
CA ALA A 52 2.79 6.44 3.16
C ALA A 52 2.95 5.69 4.49
N ALA A 53 1.97 5.76 5.39
CA ALA A 53 2.00 4.99 6.64
C ALA A 53 1.97 3.48 6.39
N SER A 54 1.24 3.02 5.37
CA SER A 54 1.22 1.61 4.95
C SER A 54 2.61 1.15 4.46
N TYR A 55 3.23 1.93 3.57
CA TYR A 55 4.58 1.69 3.05
C TYR A 55 5.63 1.52 4.16
N PHE A 56 5.64 2.42 5.15
CA PHE A 56 6.59 2.33 6.26
C PHE A 56 6.36 1.15 7.23
N LYS A 57 5.19 0.50 7.17
CA LYS A 57 4.92 -0.72 7.94
C LYS A 57 5.39 -1.99 7.22
N TYR A 58 5.20 -2.07 5.90
CA TYR A 58 5.34 -3.33 5.15
C TYR A 58 6.54 -3.35 4.20
N ASP A 59 6.82 -2.23 3.52
CA ASP A 59 7.72 -2.23 2.35
C ASP A 59 9.07 -1.56 2.64
N ALA A 60 9.11 -0.61 3.58
CA ALA A 60 10.34 0.10 3.89
C ALA A 60 11.44 -0.85 4.44
N PRO A 61 12.71 -0.75 3.99
CA PRO A 61 13.79 -1.71 4.30
C PRO A 61 14.12 -1.94 5.78
N SER A 62 13.61 -1.10 6.69
CA SER A 62 13.81 -1.22 8.13
C SER A 62 12.53 -1.19 8.96
N GLY A 63 11.35 -1.20 8.32
CA GLY A 63 10.05 -1.13 9.01
C GLY A 63 10.00 0.08 9.96
N GLU A 64 10.06 1.29 9.41
CA GLU A 64 10.09 2.56 10.15
C GLU A 64 8.74 2.87 10.82
N ARG A 65 8.30 1.98 11.71
CA ARG A 65 7.01 2.01 12.38
C ARG A 65 6.75 3.30 13.14
N GLU A 66 7.79 3.99 13.59
CA GLU A 66 7.64 5.31 14.22
C GLU A 66 7.22 6.39 13.22
N LYS A 67 7.68 6.33 11.96
CA LYS A 67 7.15 7.20 10.89
C LYS A 67 5.68 6.87 10.63
N ALA A 68 5.33 5.60 10.47
CA ALA A 68 3.94 5.18 10.28
C ALA A 68 3.02 5.66 11.42
N LYS A 69 3.42 5.47 12.68
CA LYS A 69 2.69 5.96 13.87
C LYS A 69 2.48 7.48 13.82
N ARG A 70 3.52 8.24 13.47
CA ARG A 70 3.44 9.70 13.37
C ARG A 70 2.45 10.13 12.29
N LEU A 71 2.51 9.52 11.11
CA LEU A 71 1.59 9.83 10.00
C LEU A 71 0.13 9.51 10.38
N LEU A 72 -0.12 8.33 10.94
CA LEU A 72 -1.45 7.92 11.39
C LEU A 72 -1.99 8.80 12.54
N ALA A 73 -1.12 9.26 13.44
CA ALA A 73 -1.51 10.16 14.51
C ALA A 73 -2.07 11.48 13.96
N VAL A 74 -1.47 12.02 12.89
CA VAL A 74 -1.99 13.24 12.24
C VAL A 74 -3.37 13.00 11.62
N VAL A 75 -3.58 11.88 10.94
CA VAL A 75 -4.90 11.54 10.34
C VAL A 75 -5.97 11.40 11.43
N LEU A 76 -5.62 10.80 12.55
CA LEU A 76 -6.48 10.70 13.73
C LEU A 76 -6.77 12.05 14.38
N GLU A 77 -5.77 12.93 14.50
CA GLU A 77 -5.91 14.29 15.04
C GLU A 77 -6.80 15.17 14.16
N ARG A 78 -6.81 14.94 12.85
CA ARG A 78 -7.74 15.57 11.90
C ARG A 78 -9.18 15.08 12.05
N GLY A 79 -9.37 13.92 12.67
CA GLY A 79 -10.69 13.29 12.84
C GLY A 79 -11.17 12.53 11.61
N ASP A 80 -10.28 12.25 10.64
CA ASP A 80 -10.64 11.54 9.41
C ASP A 80 -10.80 10.02 9.63
N ILE A 81 -10.19 9.49 10.69
CA ILE A 81 -10.34 8.10 11.14
C ILE A 81 -10.65 8.06 12.63
N SER A 82 -11.29 6.99 13.09
CA SER A 82 -11.55 6.79 14.51
C SER A 82 -10.31 6.27 15.25
N ARG A 83 -10.34 6.33 16.60
CA ARG A 83 -9.31 5.68 17.44
C ARG A 83 -9.23 4.17 17.19
N LYS A 84 -10.37 3.54 16.85
CA LYS A 84 -10.44 2.12 16.52
C LYS A 84 -9.66 1.85 15.23
N ASP A 85 -9.98 2.60 14.17
CA ASP A 85 -9.32 2.46 12.87
C ASP A 85 -7.81 2.72 12.96
N TYR A 86 -7.40 3.72 13.75
CA TYR A 86 -5.99 3.98 14.04
C TYR A 86 -5.29 2.74 14.63
N ASN A 87 -5.92 2.06 15.60
CA ASN A 87 -5.33 0.89 16.25
C ASN A 87 -5.24 -0.31 15.30
N SER A 88 -6.30 -0.56 14.51
CA SER A 88 -6.30 -1.64 13.51
C SER A 88 -5.31 -1.37 12.38
N ALA A 89 -5.19 -0.11 11.93
CA ALA A 89 -4.20 0.29 10.95
C ALA A 89 -2.76 0.08 11.45
N LEU A 90 -2.47 0.24 12.75
CA LEU A 90 -1.13 -0.03 13.30
C LEU A 90 -0.73 -1.51 13.22
N THR A 91 -1.70 -2.42 13.24
CA THR A 91 -1.47 -3.87 13.13
C THR A 91 -1.61 -4.39 11.70
N GLY A 92 -2.22 -3.60 10.80
CA GLY A 92 -2.50 -4.02 9.42
C GLY A 92 -3.81 -4.76 9.26
N ASP A 93 -4.71 -4.61 10.22
CA ASP A 93 -6.00 -5.28 10.19
C ASP A 93 -7.01 -4.38 9.48
N VAL A 94 -7.61 -4.90 8.42
CA VAL A 94 -8.83 -4.33 7.82
C VAL A 94 -10.04 -5.08 8.36
N GLU A 95 -11.08 -4.35 8.72
CA GLU A 95 -12.30 -4.91 9.31
C GLU A 95 -13.55 -4.51 8.51
N LEU A 96 -14.58 -5.34 8.58
CA LEU A 96 -15.90 -5.02 8.02
C LEU A 96 -16.44 -3.71 8.59
N GLY A 97 -16.95 -2.86 7.70
CA GLY A 97 -17.51 -1.55 8.02
C GLY A 97 -16.48 -0.41 8.14
N MET A 98 -15.18 -0.69 8.00
CA MET A 98 -14.18 0.36 7.82
C MET A 98 -14.47 1.20 6.58
N THR A 99 -14.09 2.48 6.61
CA THR A 99 -14.08 3.32 5.41
C THR A 99 -12.98 2.89 4.45
N ASP A 100 -13.10 3.31 3.20
CA ASP A 100 -12.00 3.34 2.23
C ASP A 100 -10.72 3.96 2.82
N LEU A 101 -10.81 5.15 3.43
CA LEU A 101 -9.65 5.80 4.04
C LEU A 101 -9.03 4.95 5.16
N ALA A 102 -9.84 4.38 6.06
CA ALA A 102 -9.33 3.52 7.12
C ALA A 102 -8.64 2.26 6.56
N ALA A 103 -9.20 1.69 5.48
CA ALA A 103 -8.58 0.58 4.76
C ALA A 103 -7.25 1.01 4.11
N THR A 104 -7.16 2.20 3.51
CA THR A 104 -5.89 2.76 2.99
C THR A 104 -4.86 2.92 4.12
N CYS A 105 -5.25 3.36 5.31
CA CYS A 105 -4.32 3.46 6.43
C CYS A 105 -3.78 2.09 6.87
N ALA A 106 -4.58 1.04 6.71
CA ALA A 106 -4.20 -0.33 7.05
C ALA A 106 -3.33 -0.95 5.95
N TRP A 107 -3.75 -0.93 4.70
CA TRP A 107 -3.16 -1.72 3.59
C TRP A 107 -2.54 -0.89 2.46
N GLY A 108 -2.68 0.43 2.50
CA GLY A 108 -2.26 1.31 1.41
C GLY A 108 -3.29 1.40 0.28
N LEU A 109 -2.92 2.15 -0.76
CA LEU A 109 -3.69 2.23 -1.99
C LEU A 109 -3.57 0.93 -2.79
N PRO A 110 -4.63 0.52 -3.50
CA PRO A 110 -4.59 -0.68 -4.31
C PRO A 110 -3.81 -0.47 -5.60
N ASP A 111 -3.31 -1.57 -6.17
CA ASP A 111 -2.75 -1.56 -7.52
C ASP A 111 -3.84 -1.38 -8.58
N GLU A 112 -5.04 -1.92 -8.31
CA GLU A 112 -6.19 -1.83 -9.20
C GLU A 112 -7.47 -1.50 -8.42
N GLU A 113 -8.24 -0.54 -8.94
CA GLU A 113 -9.56 -0.17 -8.45
C GLU A 113 -10.60 -0.35 -9.55
N GLU A 114 -11.66 -1.10 -9.24
CA GLU A 114 -12.85 -1.25 -10.08
C GLU A 114 -14.05 -0.60 -9.39
N GLU A 115 -14.70 0.38 -10.02
CA GLU A 115 -15.91 1.02 -9.49
C GLU A 115 -17.11 0.81 -10.42
N TYR A 116 -18.25 0.39 -9.86
CA TYR A 116 -19.51 0.28 -10.57
C TYR A 116 -20.72 0.42 -9.65
N TYR A 117 -21.90 0.71 -10.23
CA TYR A 117 -23.15 0.79 -9.47
C TYR A 117 -23.93 -0.52 -9.55
N ILE A 118 -24.31 -1.05 -8.39
CA ILE A 118 -25.14 -2.26 -8.28
C ILE A 118 -26.64 -1.91 -8.16
N SER A 119 -27.50 -2.93 -8.17
CA SER A 119 -28.95 -2.75 -8.04
C SER A 119 -29.32 -1.89 -6.84
N GLY A 120 -30.18 -0.89 -7.06
CA GLY A 120 -30.55 0.08 -6.02
C GLY A 120 -29.66 1.32 -5.95
N GLY A 121 -28.75 1.52 -6.91
CA GLY A 121 -27.94 2.74 -7.03
C GLY A 121 -26.81 2.83 -5.99
N ARG A 122 -26.49 1.73 -5.33
CA ARG A 122 -25.38 1.65 -4.38
C ARG A 122 -24.06 1.58 -5.15
N LYS A 123 -23.07 2.32 -4.68
CA LYS A 123 -21.72 2.28 -5.24
C LYS A 123 -21.02 1.02 -4.75
N PHE A 124 -20.45 0.25 -5.66
CA PHE A 124 -19.59 -0.89 -5.35
C PHE A 124 -18.19 -0.57 -5.85
N THR A 125 -17.20 -0.82 -5.02
CA THR A 125 -15.79 -0.65 -5.37
C THR A 125 -15.05 -1.94 -5.00
N ARG A 126 -14.17 -2.44 -5.86
CA ARG A 126 -13.23 -3.52 -5.53
C ARG A 126 -11.81 -3.00 -5.66
N TRP A 127 -11.03 -3.22 -4.62
CA TRP A 127 -9.60 -2.95 -4.56
C TRP A 127 -8.85 -4.26 -4.65
N THR A 128 -7.81 -4.30 -5.48
CA THR A 128 -6.93 -5.46 -5.65
C THR A 128 -5.49 -5.05 -5.34
N TYR A 129 -4.86 -5.82 -4.46
CA TYR A 129 -3.46 -5.70 -4.09
C TYR A 129 -2.71 -6.90 -4.63
N ARG A 130 -1.61 -6.68 -5.34
CA ARG A 130 -0.80 -7.71 -5.98
C ARG A 130 0.56 -7.74 -5.32
N TYR A 131 0.94 -8.90 -4.80
CA TYR A 131 2.23 -9.09 -4.15
C TYR A 131 2.82 -10.46 -4.50
N GLY A 132 3.98 -10.77 -3.94
CA GLY A 132 4.73 -11.98 -4.23
C GLY A 132 5.56 -11.90 -5.51
N GLU A 133 6.46 -12.87 -5.70
CA GLU A 133 7.21 -12.98 -6.96
C GLU A 133 6.21 -13.16 -8.11
N TYR A 134 6.26 -12.26 -9.10
CA TYR A 134 5.39 -12.24 -10.29
C TYR A 134 3.95 -11.73 -10.10
N GLY A 135 3.56 -11.20 -8.94
CA GLY A 135 2.23 -10.58 -8.73
C GLY A 135 1.06 -11.58 -8.83
N LEU A 136 1.34 -12.83 -8.48
CA LEU A 136 0.38 -13.93 -8.51
C LEU A 136 -0.49 -13.97 -7.25
N ASP A 137 0.07 -13.55 -6.11
CA ASP A 137 -0.67 -13.46 -4.86
C ASP A 137 -1.52 -12.19 -4.89
N ARG A 138 -2.78 -12.32 -4.46
CA ARG A 138 -3.77 -11.25 -4.57
C ARG A 138 -4.67 -11.18 -3.36
N ASP A 139 -4.66 -10.04 -2.70
CA ASP A 139 -5.67 -9.69 -1.71
C ASP A 139 -6.69 -8.75 -2.35
N THR A 140 -7.96 -8.90 -1.97
CA THR A 140 -9.02 -7.99 -2.42
C THR A 140 -9.87 -7.49 -1.27
N LEU A 141 -10.24 -6.22 -1.37
CA LEU A 141 -11.25 -5.58 -0.52
C LEU A 141 -12.44 -5.19 -1.38
N GLU A 142 -13.64 -5.48 -0.90
CA GLU A 142 -14.87 -5.02 -1.54
C GLU A 142 -15.59 -4.01 -0.67
N PHE A 143 -16.06 -2.94 -1.28
CA PHE A 143 -16.75 -1.85 -0.64
C PHE A 143 -18.16 -1.72 -1.19
N VAL A 144 -19.11 -1.36 -0.32
CA VAL A 144 -20.40 -0.83 -0.75
C VAL A 144 -20.69 0.47 -0.05
N ASN A 145 -20.90 1.54 -0.83
CA ASN A 145 -20.99 2.91 -0.34
C ASN A 145 -19.80 3.25 0.58
N ASP A 146 -18.58 3.00 0.09
CA ASP A 146 -17.30 3.33 0.76
C ASP A 146 -17.07 2.62 2.10
N ARG A 147 -17.72 1.47 2.29
CA ARG A 147 -17.59 0.63 3.49
C ARG A 147 -17.20 -0.78 3.13
N VAL A 148 -16.16 -1.31 3.79
CA VAL A 148 -15.68 -2.68 3.59
C VAL A 148 -16.82 -3.67 3.91
N VAL A 149 -17.16 -4.52 2.94
CA VAL A 149 -18.16 -5.58 3.08
C VAL A 149 -17.58 -6.98 2.91
N ALA A 150 -16.42 -7.10 2.27
CA ALA A 150 -15.72 -8.36 2.12
C ALA A 150 -14.20 -8.15 2.06
N LEU A 151 -13.48 -9.16 2.54
CA LEU A 151 -12.04 -9.29 2.42
C LEU A 151 -11.76 -10.70 1.90
N HIS A 152 -10.94 -10.80 0.86
CA HIS A 152 -10.48 -12.08 0.36
C HIS A 152 -8.96 -12.06 0.36
N ALA A 153 -8.37 -12.93 1.18
CA ALA A 153 -6.93 -13.15 1.18
C ALA A 153 -6.57 -14.10 0.03
N GLY A 154 -5.46 -13.84 -0.66
CA GLY A 154 -4.92 -14.73 -1.69
C GLY A 154 -4.57 -16.11 -1.12
N ASP A 155 -4.94 -17.17 -1.84
CA ASP A 155 -4.61 -18.58 -1.54
C ASP A 155 -3.16 -18.93 -1.88
#